data_AF-A0A9E5WMZ7-F1
#
_entry.id   AF-A0A9E5WMZ7-F1
#
_cell.length_a   1.000
_cell.length_b   1.000
_cell.length_c   1.000
_cell.angle_alpha   90.00
_cell.angle_beta   90.00
_cell.angle_gamma   90.00
#
_symmetry.space_group_name_H-M   'P 1'
#
loop_
_entity.id
_entity.type
_entity.pdbx_description
1 polymer ?
#
loop_
_entity_poly.entity_id
_entity_poly.type
_entity_poly.pdbx_seq_one_letter_code
_entity_poly.pdbx_strand_id
1 'polypeptide(L)'
;MSVTKVAFVVGGMLLTAARWQAVGPPQVVAAEQPSGSSRRMLYNGIVLPRPWPPRRSELPRDPVTPPYLQSPPAVIDISVGRQLFVDDFLIEQSTLKRTFHQARYFEGNPVLKPDEPWETRTKPNPCAMVFSDGVWYDPKDHLFKMWYMAGYVAGTAYATSDDGIHWEKPRLNVVPGTNLVQQGWRDSSTVWLDHTTKVPEQRFKMGYYTRGGWVVCTSPDGIHWSEPVRGGPTGDRTTFFYNPFLKRWVFSLRAGLPGFGRARRYWEADGFLQGAHWTGGQPVLWTAADSADPARPDLKTRPQLYNLDCVAYESVLLGLFTIWRGQPKDRAKPNEICLGFSRDGFHWHRPSRRAFIPVSERYGDWNWGNVQSAGGCCLVVGDELRFYVSGRAGIRGSRSSGVCSTGLAILRRDGFASMDATTKTGTLTTRPLRFSGRYLFVNVDVPKGELRVEILNEQGQPITPFTRANCQPLRTNSTAAPVHWKGGDDLSKLAGQPVRFRFHLTSGRLYAFWVSPERTGASYGYVAAGGPGFTGPVDTVGRTGKK
;
A
#
# COMPACT_ATOMS: atom_id res chain seq x y z
N MET A 1 -78.90 -36.23 36.93
CA MET A 1 -78.64 -37.54 36.27
C MET A 1 -77.15 -37.87 36.43
N SER A 2 -76.75 -39.12 36.15
CA SER A 2 -75.40 -39.72 36.31
C SER A 2 -74.19 -38.76 36.16
N VAL A 3 -73.27 -38.63 37.13
CA VAL A 3 -72.18 -39.56 37.58
C VAL A 3 -70.91 -39.42 36.70
N THR A 4 -69.80 -38.81 37.18
CA THR A 4 -68.67 -39.37 38.01
C THR A 4 -67.76 -40.31 37.21
N LYS A 5 -66.42 -40.22 37.10
CA LYS A 5 -65.27 -39.42 37.68
C LYS A 5 -64.20 -39.28 36.54
N VAL A 6 -62.90 -38.87 36.61
CA VAL A 6 -61.82 -38.42 37.56
C VAL A 6 -60.80 -37.62 36.67
N ALA A 7 -59.98 -36.60 37.00
CA ALA A 7 -59.32 -36.00 38.18
C ALA A 7 -57.90 -36.52 38.53
N PHE A 8 -56.84 -35.71 38.33
CA PHE A 8 -55.52 -35.84 38.99
C PHE A 8 -54.74 -34.50 39.10
N VAL A 9 -54.53 -34.07 40.36
CA VAL A 9 -53.31 -33.51 41.01
C VAL A 9 -52.21 -32.96 40.06
N VAL A 10 -51.84 -31.66 40.00
CA VAL A 10 -51.46 -30.63 41.02
C VAL A 10 -50.06 -30.83 41.64
N GLY A 11 -49.13 -29.91 41.35
CA GLY A 11 -47.81 -29.87 41.98
C GLY A 11 -46.96 -28.70 41.46
N GLY A 12 -47.06 -27.54 42.10
CA GLY A 12 -46.30 -26.34 41.72
C GLY A 12 -45.19 -26.00 42.71
N MET A 13 -44.09 -25.42 42.22
CA MET A 13 -43.05 -24.80 43.05
C MET A 13 -42.49 -23.55 42.36
N LEU A 14 -41.97 -22.60 43.15
CA LEU A 14 -41.71 -21.24 42.68
C LEU A 14 -40.44 -21.12 41.82
N LEU A 15 -40.49 -20.28 40.79
CA LEU A 15 -39.31 -19.70 40.14
C LEU A 15 -39.11 -18.27 40.65
N THR A 16 -38.04 -18.05 41.41
CA THR A 16 -37.58 -16.71 41.81
C THR A 16 -36.74 -16.06 40.72
N ALA A 17 -36.80 -14.74 40.60
CA ALA A 17 -36.16 -14.01 39.51
C ALA A 17 -34.62 -13.97 39.64
N ALA A 18 -33.92 -14.59 38.68
CA ALA A 18 -32.46 -14.50 38.57
C ALA A 18 -32.03 -13.15 37.97
N ARG A 19 -31.02 -12.51 38.56
CA ARG A 19 -30.41 -11.27 38.05
C ARG A 19 -29.49 -11.58 36.88
N TRP A 20 -29.59 -10.83 35.79
CA TRP A 20 -28.59 -10.84 34.72
C TRP A 20 -27.30 -10.15 35.21
N GLN A 21 -26.20 -10.90 35.30
CA GLN A 21 -24.87 -10.33 35.47
C GLN A 21 -24.27 -9.98 34.10
N ALA A 22 -23.68 -8.79 33.98
CA ALA A 22 -22.96 -8.40 32.78
C ALA A 22 -21.61 -9.12 32.71
N VAL A 23 -21.33 -9.80 31.60
CA VAL A 23 -20.04 -10.46 31.37
C VAL A 23 -19.01 -9.42 30.95
N GLY A 24 -17.99 -9.21 31.78
CA GLY A 24 -16.85 -8.35 31.46
C GLY A 24 -15.94 -8.95 30.38
N PRO A 25 -15.06 -8.13 29.76
CA PRO A 25 -14.12 -8.61 28.75
C PRO A 25 -13.15 -9.67 29.33
N PRO A 26 -12.71 -10.66 28.54
CA PRO A 26 -11.85 -11.73 29.02
C PRO A 26 -10.50 -11.20 29.50
N GLN A 27 -10.08 -11.63 30.69
CA GLN A 27 -8.79 -11.26 31.27
C GLN A 27 -7.64 -11.87 30.48
N VAL A 28 -6.66 -11.05 30.12
CA VAL A 28 -5.38 -11.52 29.57
C VAL A 28 -4.50 -11.97 30.74
N VAL A 29 -4.33 -13.29 30.90
CA VAL A 29 -3.39 -13.85 31.88
C VAL A 29 -1.97 -13.51 31.43
N ALA A 30 -1.27 -12.70 32.23
CA ALA A 30 0.11 -12.31 31.95
C ALA A 30 1.05 -13.45 32.37
N ALA A 31 1.68 -14.09 31.38
CA ALA A 31 2.88 -14.88 31.63
C ALA A 31 4.08 -13.92 31.77
N GLU A 32 4.84 -14.03 32.87
CA GLU A 32 6.05 -13.24 33.05
C GLU A 32 7.11 -13.58 31.98
N GLN A 33 7.94 -12.59 31.64
CA GLN A 33 8.94 -12.69 30.58
C GLN A 33 10.24 -11.99 30.99
N PRO A 34 11.42 -12.44 30.51
CA PRO A 34 12.70 -11.95 31.00
C PRO A 34 12.94 -10.44 30.78
N SER A 35 13.50 -9.79 31.80
CA SER A 35 13.97 -8.41 31.78
C SER A 35 15.23 -8.26 30.91
N GLY A 36 15.07 -8.05 29.61
CA GLY A 36 16.23 -8.10 28.69
C GLY A 36 16.11 -7.44 27.32
N SER A 37 15.23 -6.45 27.09
CA SER A 37 15.31 -5.58 25.90
C SER A 37 14.39 -4.37 25.98
N SER A 38 14.85 -3.21 25.50
CA SER A 38 14.04 -2.00 25.31
C SER A 38 12.89 -2.21 24.31
N ARG A 39 11.69 -1.69 24.59
CA ARG A 39 10.56 -1.75 23.65
C ARG A 39 10.96 -1.09 22.32
N ARG A 40 10.70 -1.75 21.19
CA ARG A 40 11.12 -1.24 19.87
C ARG A 40 10.23 -0.06 19.47
N MET A 41 10.81 1.14 19.45
CA MET A 41 10.17 2.33 18.90
C MET A 41 10.49 2.48 17.40
N LEU A 42 9.55 3.00 16.63
CA LEU A 42 9.69 3.31 15.21
C LEU A 42 10.04 4.78 14.96
N TYR A 43 10.43 5.07 13.71
CA TYR A 43 10.75 6.39 13.16
C TYR A 43 9.73 7.50 13.42
N ASN A 44 8.48 7.14 13.73
CA ASN A 44 7.34 8.04 13.96
C ASN A 44 6.87 8.08 15.44
N GLY A 45 7.63 7.45 16.35
CA GLY A 45 7.31 7.34 17.77
C GLY A 45 6.43 6.15 18.16
N ILE A 46 5.89 5.38 17.21
CA ILE A 46 5.07 4.19 17.53
C ILE A 46 5.94 3.16 18.25
N VAL A 47 5.50 2.72 19.43
CA VAL A 47 6.14 1.63 20.19
C VAL A 47 5.46 0.32 19.81
N LEU A 48 6.22 -0.64 19.30
CA LEU A 48 5.67 -1.93 18.86
C LEU A 48 5.21 -2.77 20.07
N PRO A 49 4.06 -3.49 19.96
CA PRO A 49 3.62 -4.44 20.96
C PRO A 49 4.59 -5.64 21.08
N ARG A 50 4.44 -6.40 22.17
CA ARG A 50 5.16 -7.66 22.38
C ARG A 50 4.15 -8.81 22.57
N PRO A 51 4.38 -9.99 21.95
CA PRO A 51 5.44 -10.30 20.99
C PRO A 51 5.24 -9.57 19.64
N TRP A 52 6.33 -9.43 18.87
CA TRP A 52 6.30 -8.99 17.46
C TRP A 52 6.82 -10.11 16.55
N PRO A 53 6.24 -10.33 15.35
CA PRO A 53 4.95 -9.78 14.91
C PRO A 53 3.78 -10.28 15.78
N PRO A 54 2.66 -9.53 15.86
CA PRO A 54 1.54 -9.89 16.71
C PRO A 54 0.96 -11.26 16.37
N ARG A 55 0.93 -12.16 17.36
CA ARG A 55 0.29 -13.48 17.22
C ARG A 55 -1.21 -13.33 17.48
N ARG A 56 -2.04 -13.73 16.51
CA ARG A 56 -3.50 -13.77 16.62
C ARG A 56 -4.00 -15.21 16.45
N SER A 57 -4.99 -15.60 17.24
CA SER A 57 -5.75 -16.85 17.10
C SER A 57 -6.65 -16.85 15.86
N GLU A 58 -7.27 -15.70 15.57
CA GLU A 58 -8.16 -15.50 14.43
C GLU A 58 -7.90 -14.17 13.69
N LEU A 59 -8.64 -13.92 12.61
CA LEU A 59 -8.73 -12.61 11.97
C LEU A 59 -10.08 -11.98 12.29
N PRO A 60 -10.16 -10.66 12.54
CA PRO A 60 -11.43 -9.98 12.74
C PRO A 60 -12.27 -10.05 11.46
N ARG A 61 -13.59 -10.15 11.62
CA ARG A 61 -14.54 -10.11 10.49
C ARG A 61 -14.85 -8.68 10.07
N ASP A 62 -14.79 -7.75 11.01
CA ASP A 62 -15.12 -6.33 10.84
C ASP A 62 -13.86 -5.45 10.86
N PRO A 63 -13.90 -4.22 10.33
CA PRO A 63 -12.76 -3.31 10.35
C PRO A 63 -12.31 -2.98 11.78
N VAL A 64 -11.03 -3.21 12.07
CA VAL A 64 -10.41 -2.84 13.36
C VAL A 64 -9.52 -1.61 13.17
N THR A 65 -9.76 -0.57 13.95
CA THR A 65 -8.88 0.61 14.03
C THR A 65 -7.48 0.20 14.49
N PRO A 66 -6.40 0.46 13.73
CA PRO A 66 -5.03 0.13 14.13
C PRO A 66 -4.66 0.67 15.53
N PRO A 67 -3.88 -0.07 16.34
CA PRO A 67 -3.51 0.36 17.70
C PRO A 67 -2.86 1.74 17.74
N TYR A 68 -2.04 2.08 16.74
CA TYR A 68 -1.39 3.39 16.63
C TYR A 68 -2.34 4.58 16.34
N LEU A 69 -3.61 4.32 16.00
CA LEU A 69 -4.67 5.34 15.92
C LEU A 69 -5.51 5.39 17.20
N GLN A 70 -5.62 4.28 17.94
CA GLN A 70 -6.29 4.24 19.25
C GLN A 70 -5.43 4.87 20.36
N SER A 71 -4.11 4.72 20.26
CA SER A 71 -3.12 5.27 21.20
C SER A 71 -1.90 5.76 20.41
N PRO A 72 -2.01 6.92 19.73
CA PRO A 72 -0.88 7.53 19.03
C PRO A 72 0.20 8.02 20.01
N PRO A 73 1.45 8.18 19.56
CA PRO A 73 2.52 8.79 20.35
C PRO A 73 2.14 10.21 20.83
N ALA A 74 2.53 10.55 22.06
CA ALA A 74 2.25 11.87 22.65
C ALA A 74 2.90 13.03 21.86
N VAL A 75 4.08 12.78 21.28
CA VAL A 75 4.71 13.62 20.25
C VAL A 75 5.08 12.71 19.09
N ILE A 76 4.62 13.05 17.89
CA ILE A 76 4.88 12.25 16.68
C ILE A 76 6.11 12.82 15.97
N ASP A 77 7.04 11.95 15.60
CA ASP A 77 8.21 12.34 14.81
C ASP A 77 7.87 12.30 13.30
N ILE A 78 8.08 13.41 12.61
CA ILE A 78 7.79 13.56 11.17
C ILE A 78 9.06 13.77 10.33
N SER A 79 10.23 13.41 10.86
CA SER A 79 11.53 13.54 10.18
C SER A 79 11.71 12.65 8.94
N VAL A 80 10.76 11.76 8.64
CA VAL A 80 10.80 10.87 7.48
C VAL A 80 9.59 11.14 6.58
N GLY A 81 9.86 11.77 5.44
CA GLY A 81 8.94 11.85 4.31
C GLY A 81 7.79 12.84 4.43
N ARG A 82 7.01 12.89 3.34
CA ARG A 82 5.76 13.66 3.26
C ARG A 82 4.71 13.05 4.18
N GLN A 83 4.14 13.89 5.03
CA GLN A 83 3.12 13.51 6.00
C GLN A 83 1.74 13.59 5.34
N LEU A 84 1.16 12.41 5.08
CA LEU A 84 -0.07 12.23 4.31
C LEU A 84 -1.31 12.22 5.23
N PHE A 85 -2.40 12.86 4.80
CA PHE A 85 -3.69 12.87 5.51
C PHE A 85 -4.58 11.64 5.23
N VAL A 86 -3.96 10.47 4.99
CA VAL A 86 -4.65 9.21 4.67
C VAL A 86 -5.32 8.53 5.87
N ASP A 87 -4.95 8.95 7.08
CA ASP A 87 -5.53 8.54 8.37
C ASP A 87 -5.56 9.74 9.34
N ASP A 88 -6.09 9.53 10.54
CA ASP A 88 -6.21 10.57 11.58
C ASP A 88 -4.96 10.69 12.47
N PHE A 89 -3.88 9.92 12.23
CA PHE A 89 -2.69 9.84 13.09
C PHE A 89 -2.11 11.21 13.44
N LEU A 90 -2.05 12.10 12.45
CA LEU A 90 -1.45 13.43 12.55
C LEU A 90 -2.42 14.51 13.06
N ILE A 91 -3.74 14.26 13.03
CA ILE A 91 -4.78 15.29 13.20
C ILE A 91 -5.33 15.30 14.63
N GLU A 92 -5.12 16.40 15.35
CA GLU A 92 -5.73 16.65 16.66
C GLU A 92 -7.15 17.20 16.52
N GLN A 93 -7.34 18.16 15.61
CA GLN A 93 -8.64 18.77 15.31
C GLN A 93 -8.71 19.20 13.84
N SER A 94 -9.86 19.04 13.19
CA SER A 94 -10.11 19.52 11.81
C SER A 94 -11.56 19.94 11.62
N THR A 95 -11.77 21.06 10.93
CA THR A 95 -13.05 21.42 10.29
C THR A 95 -13.03 21.17 8.77
N LEU A 96 -11.88 20.80 8.21
CA LEU A 96 -11.73 20.37 6.81
C LEU A 96 -12.30 18.97 6.60
N LYS A 97 -12.92 18.75 5.43
CA LYS A 97 -13.49 17.45 5.04
C LYS A 97 -12.43 16.60 4.36
N ARG A 98 -12.22 15.36 4.82
CA ARG A 98 -11.36 14.40 4.12
C ARG A 98 -12.06 13.87 2.85
N THR A 99 -11.36 13.93 1.71
CA THR A 99 -11.75 13.32 0.42
C THR A 99 -10.68 12.32 0.00
N PHE A 100 -11.09 11.07 -0.31
CA PHE A 100 -10.20 10.07 -0.92
C PHE A 100 -10.36 10.06 -2.44
N HIS A 101 -9.24 10.01 -3.16
CA HIS A 101 -9.23 10.08 -4.63
C HIS A 101 -8.96 8.71 -5.27
N GLN A 102 -9.35 8.58 -6.54
CA GLN A 102 -9.16 7.38 -7.35
C GLN A 102 -8.13 7.69 -8.45
N ALA A 103 -7.23 6.75 -8.75
CA ALA A 103 -6.36 6.88 -9.92
C ALA A 103 -7.20 6.80 -11.22
N ARG A 104 -6.74 7.50 -12.25
CA ARG A 104 -7.34 7.48 -13.59
C ARG A 104 -6.49 6.61 -14.50
N TYR A 105 -7.11 5.84 -15.38
CA TYR A 105 -6.36 5.15 -16.42
C TYR A 105 -5.76 6.18 -17.39
N PHE A 106 -4.52 5.94 -17.82
CA PHE A 106 -3.93 6.62 -18.97
C PHE A 106 -4.76 6.31 -20.23
N GLU A 107 -4.93 7.29 -21.12
CA GLU A 107 -5.84 7.13 -22.26
C GLU A 107 -5.26 6.23 -23.36
N GLY A 108 -3.94 6.24 -23.56
CA GLY A 108 -3.24 5.36 -24.51
C GLY A 108 -3.09 3.88 -24.06
N ASN A 109 -3.93 3.40 -23.15
CA ASN A 109 -3.85 2.04 -22.62
C ASN A 109 -4.33 0.96 -23.60
N PRO A 110 -3.83 -0.30 -23.47
CA PRO A 110 -2.74 -0.74 -22.59
C PRO A 110 -1.35 -0.39 -23.15
N VAL A 111 -0.41 -0.07 -22.25
CA VAL A 111 0.98 0.34 -22.57
C VAL A 111 1.90 -0.82 -22.95
N LEU A 112 1.56 -2.06 -22.61
CA LEU A 112 2.24 -3.27 -23.12
C LEU A 112 1.21 -4.28 -23.62
N LYS A 113 1.43 -4.81 -24.82
CA LYS A 113 0.55 -5.77 -25.50
C LYS A 113 1.32 -7.06 -25.85
N PRO A 114 0.64 -8.20 -26.00
CA PRO A 114 1.23 -9.41 -26.54
C PRO A 114 1.28 -9.31 -28.07
N ASP A 115 2.48 -9.10 -28.60
CA ASP A 115 2.78 -8.95 -30.02
C ASP A 115 3.93 -9.86 -30.48
N GLU A 116 4.75 -10.39 -29.56
CA GLU A 116 5.82 -11.34 -29.87
C GLU A 116 5.32 -12.81 -29.96
N PRO A 117 6.03 -13.69 -30.70
CA PRO A 117 5.64 -15.11 -30.84
C PRO A 117 5.51 -15.87 -29.51
N TRP A 118 6.40 -15.61 -28.55
CA TRP A 118 6.37 -16.28 -27.23
C TRP A 118 5.26 -15.76 -26.30
N GLU A 119 4.73 -14.56 -26.57
CA GLU A 119 3.60 -13.95 -25.86
C GLU A 119 2.25 -14.41 -26.44
N THR A 120 2.18 -14.58 -27.75
CA THR A 120 0.94 -14.82 -28.51
C THR A 120 0.59 -16.31 -28.69
N ARG A 121 1.54 -17.23 -28.48
CA ARG A 121 1.37 -18.69 -28.59
C ARG A 121 0.30 -19.30 -27.67
N THR A 122 0.08 -18.74 -26.47
CA THR A 122 -0.86 -19.30 -25.49
C THR A 122 -2.31 -18.97 -25.83
N LYS A 123 -3.03 -19.85 -26.54
CA LYS A 123 -4.46 -19.65 -26.84
C LYS A 123 -5.36 -20.14 -25.68
N PRO A 124 -6.52 -19.51 -25.43
CA PRO A 124 -7.03 -18.27 -26.02
C PRO A 124 -6.55 -17.00 -25.28
N ASN A 125 -5.42 -17.07 -24.55
CA ASN A 125 -4.93 -15.99 -23.69
C ASN A 125 -3.51 -15.50 -24.11
N PRO A 126 -3.34 -14.80 -25.24
CA PRO A 126 -2.11 -14.06 -25.54
C PRO A 126 -1.75 -13.16 -24.35
N CYS A 127 -0.49 -13.10 -23.92
CA CYS A 127 -0.14 -12.49 -22.65
C CYS A 127 1.18 -11.74 -22.65
N ALA A 128 1.10 -10.46 -22.29
CA ALA A 128 2.21 -9.59 -21.89
C ALA A 128 1.72 -8.69 -20.74
N MET A 129 1.62 -9.23 -19.51
CA MET A 129 1.09 -8.50 -18.36
C MET A 129 1.94 -8.67 -17.09
N VAL A 130 2.10 -7.58 -16.34
CA VAL A 130 2.49 -7.65 -14.92
C VAL A 130 1.42 -8.40 -14.11
N PHE A 131 1.82 -9.18 -13.12
CA PHE A 131 0.95 -9.95 -12.23
C PHE A 131 1.58 -10.10 -10.84
N SER A 132 1.79 -8.94 -10.21
CA SER A 132 2.66 -8.68 -9.04
C SER A 132 4.17 -8.78 -9.26
N ASP A 133 4.61 -8.92 -10.52
CA ASP A 133 6.02 -9.01 -10.96
C ASP A 133 6.82 -7.76 -10.54
N GLY A 134 7.10 -6.78 -11.41
CA GLY A 134 7.72 -5.53 -10.96
C GLY A 134 7.82 -4.49 -12.06
N VAL A 135 7.61 -3.22 -11.70
CA VAL A 135 7.99 -2.07 -12.53
C VAL A 135 8.73 -1.07 -11.67
N TRP A 136 10.02 -0.87 -11.98
CA TRP A 136 10.97 -0.10 -11.19
C TRP A 136 11.67 0.92 -12.07
N TYR A 137 12.15 2.03 -11.50
CA TYR A 137 13.13 2.88 -12.15
C TYR A 137 14.51 2.54 -11.59
N ASP A 138 15.45 2.22 -12.47
CA ASP A 138 16.80 1.89 -12.08
C ASP A 138 17.71 3.14 -12.16
N PRO A 139 18.09 3.75 -11.03
CA PRO A 139 18.88 4.99 -11.03
C PRO A 139 20.35 4.79 -11.39
N LYS A 140 20.82 3.54 -11.58
CA LYS A 140 22.16 3.23 -12.11
C LYS A 140 22.15 3.24 -13.65
N ASP A 141 21.07 2.72 -14.23
CA ASP A 141 20.95 2.48 -15.66
C ASP A 141 20.03 3.52 -16.34
N HIS A 142 19.46 4.44 -15.56
CA HIS A 142 18.55 5.54 -15.93
C HIS A 142 17.22 5.16 -16.62
N LEU A 143 16.88 3.87 -16.63
CA LEU A 143 15.72 3.31 -17.32
C LEU A 143 14.59 2.89 -16.37
N PHE A 144 13.35 3.01 -16.82
CA PHE A 144 12.25 2.18 -16.31
C PHE A 144 12.44 0.73 -16.78
N LYS A 145 12.20 -0.22 -15.87
CA LYS A 145 12.39 -1.66 -16.06
C LYS A 145 11.13 -2.40 -15.63
N MET A 146 10.59 -3.23 -16.52
CA MET A 146 9.41 -4.07 -16.28
C MET A 146 9.76 -5.55 -16.40
N TRP A 147 9.32 -6.33 -15.42
CA TRP A 147 9.23 -7.78 -15.51
C TRP A 147 7.76 -8.17 -15.64
N TYR A 148 7.44 -9.09 -16.53
CA TYR A 148 6.05 -9.42 -16.86
C TYR A 148 5.87 -10.87 -17.34
N MET A 149 4.64 -11.38 -17.24
CA MET A 149 4.26 -12.70 -17.72
C MET A 149 4.13 -12.69 -19.25
N ALA A 150 5.02 -13.41 -19.93
CA ALA A 150 5.04 -13.53 -21.39
C ALA A 150 4.57 -14.92 -21.84
N GLY A 151 3.38 -14.93 -22.44
CA GLY A 151 2.59 -16.15 -22.63
C GLY A 151 1.95 -16.58 -21.30
N TYR A 152 0.66 -16.90 -21.31
CA TYR A 152 -0.11 -17.15 -20.10
C TYR A 152 0.47 -18.35 -19.33
N VAL A 153 1.01 -18.08 -18.14
CA VAL A 153 1.79 -18.99 -17.28
C VAL A 153 2.98 -19.70 -17.95
N ALA A 154 3.55 -19.13 -19.03
CA ALA A 154 4.57 -19.77 -19.88
C ALA A 154 6.02 -19.25 -19.71
N GLY A 155 6.21 -18.13 -19.03
CA GLY A 155 7.53 -17.55 -18.74
C GLY A 155 7.44 -16.14 -18.15
N THR A 156 8.61 -15.59 -17.82
CA THR A 156 8.80 -14.20 -17.37
C THR A 156 9.72 -13.50 -18.37
N ALA A 157 9.28 -12.35 -18.88
CA ALA A 157 10.01 -11.51 -19.82
C ALA A 157 10.35 -10.15 -19.21
N TYR A 158 11.23 -9.43 -19.90
CA TYR A 158 11.81 -8.17 -19.47
C TYR A 158 11.63 -7.08 -20.54
N ALA A 159 11.29 -5.88 -20.13
CA ALA A 159 11.14 -4.71 -20.99
C ALA A 159 11.75 -3.46 -20.35
N THR A 160 12.21 -2.54 -21.21
CA THR A 160 12.84 -1.26 -20.85
C THR A 160 12.05 -0.08 -21.41
N SER A 161 12.19 1.09 -20.79
CA SER A 161 11.55 2.33 -21.27
C SER A 161 12.24 3.55 -20.68
N ASP A 162 12.40 4.62 -21.47
CA ASP A 162 12.89 5.93 -20.98
C ASP A 162 11.78 6.76 -20.31
N ASP A 163 10.52 6.61 -20.77
CA ASP A 163 9.39 7.46 -20.36
C ASP A 163 8.31 6.73 -19.51
N GLY A 164 8.40 5.40 -19.42
CA GLY A 164 7.45 4.50 -18.76
C GLY A 164 6.16 4.23 -19.56
N ILE A 165 6.03 4.76 -20.77
CA ILE A 165 4.83 4.66 -21.62
C ILE A 165 5.13 3.80 -22.85
N HIS A 166 6.28 4.00 -23.49
CA HIS A 166 6.74 3.26 -24.67
C HIS A 166 7.77 2.21 -24.23
N TRP A 167 7.46 0.93 -24.43
CA TRP A 167 8.22 -0.18 -23.88
C TRP A 167 8.93 -1.01 -24.94
N GLU A 168 10.25 -1.09 -24.84
CA GLU A 168 11.11 -1.93 -25.68
C GLU A 168 11.22 -3.36 -25.15
N LYS A 169 11.33 -4.33 -26.06
CA LYS A 169 11.48 -5.77 -25.76
C LYS A 169 12.87 -6.25 -26.20
N PRO A 170 13.94 -5.92 -25.44
CA PRO A 170 15.32 -6.15 -25.86
C PRO A 170 15.59 -7.63 -26.15
N ARG A 171 16.45 -7.91 -27.13
CA ARG A 171 16.83 -9.29 -27.48
C ARG A 171 17.95 -9.76 -26.54
N LEU A 172 17.64 -10.77 -25.75
CA LEU A 172 18.49 -11.31 -24.69
C LEU A 172 19.13 -12.65 -25.11
N ASN A 173 20.17 -13.02 -24.38
CA ASN A 173 20.90 -14.28 -24.49
C ASN A 173 20.30 -15.43 -23.66
N VAL A 174 19.52 -15.12 -22.61
CA VAL A 174 18.95 -16.11 -21.67
C VAL A 174 18.03 -17.12 -22.38
N VAL A 175 17.18 -16.65 -23.28
CA VAL A 175 16.53 -17.46 -24.32
C VAL A 175 16.80 -16.75 -25.66
N PRO A 176 17.80 -17.20 -26.45
CA PRO A 176 18.33 -16.44 -27.57
C PRO A 176 17.28 -15.93 -28.55
N GLY A 177 17.37 -14.64 -28.90
CA GLY A 177 16.46 -13.99 -29.85
C GLY A 177 15.10 -13.58 -29.26
N THR A 178 14.90 -13.70 -27.94
CA THR A 178 13.68 -13.28 -27.23
C THR A 178 13.99 -12.30 -26.10
N ASN A 179 12.97 -11.73 -25.47
CA ASN A 179 13.13 -10.94 -24.22
C ASN A 179 12.78 -11.74 -22.94
N LEU A 180 12.77 -13.08 -23.01
CA LEU A 180 12.53 -13.95 -21.85
C LEU A 180 13.76 -13.96 -20.93
N VAL A 181 13.56 -13.63 -19.65
CA VAL A 181 14.54 -13.84 -18.57
C VAL A 181 14.29 -15.15 -17.83
N GLN A 182 13.17 -15.81 -18.12
CA GLN A 182 12.79 -17.10 -17.56
C GLN A 182 11.78 -17.80 -18.50
N GLN A 183 12.03 -19.05 -18.86
CA GLN A 183 11.07 -19.90 -19.59
C GLN A 183 10.56 -21.03 -18.70
N GLY A 184 9.28 -21.38 -18.82
CA GLY A 184 8.67 -22.52 -18.13
C GLY A 184 7.40 -22.16 -17.37
N TRP A 185 6.78 -23.17 -16.74
CA TRP A 185 5.53 -22.96 -16.02
C TRP A 185 5.74 -22.10 -14.77
N ARG A 186 5.10 -20.93 -14.73
CA ARG A 186 5.04 -20.05 -13.54
C ARG A 186 3.64 -19.47 -13.37
N ASP A 187 3.10 -19.54 -12.16
CA ASP A 187 2.07 -18.57 -11.75
C ASP A 187 2.75 -17.34 -11.12
N SER A 188 2.04 -16.52 -10.36
CA SER A 188 2.52 -15.23 -9.81
C SER A 188 3.99 -15.16 -9.44
N SER A 189 4.64 -14.10 -9.91
CA SER A 189 6.00 -13.69 -9.56
C SER A 189 5.96 -12.32 -8.87
N THR A 190 7.04 -11.97 -8.17
CA THR A 190 7.37 -10.62 -7.70
C THR A 190 8.87 -10.39 -7.89
N VAL A 191 9.21 -9.24 -8.44
CA VAL A 191 10.58 -8.77 -8.69
C VAL A 191 10.81 -7.45 -7.94
N TRP A 192 11.93 -7.37 -7.25
CA TRP A 192 12.29 -6.25 -6.37
C TRP A 192 13.72 -5.76 -6.64
N LEU A 193 13.89 -4.46 -6.82
CA LEU A 193 15.19 -3.79 -6.87
C LEU A 193 15.62 -3.40 -5.44
N ASP A 194 16.68 -4.03 -4.94
CA ASP A 194 17.25 -3.75 -3.63
C ASP A 194 18.39 -2.74 -3.74
N HIS A 195 18.08 -1.47 -3.49
CA HIS A 195 19.07 -0.39 -3.42
C HIS A 195 19.96 -0.46 -2.16
N THR A 196 19.77 -1.44 -1.26
CA THR A 196 20.43 -1.51 0.05
C THR A 196 21.34 -2.72 0.25
N THR A 197 21.32 -3.69 -0.69
CA THR A 197 22.25 -4.83 -0.63
C THR A 197 23.70 -4.39 -0.81
N LYS A 198 24.60 -5.02 -0.03
CA LYS A 198 26.05 -4.92 -0.23
C LYS A 198 26.63 -6.10 -1.05
N VAL A 199 25.77 -7.04 -1.44
CA VAL A 199 26.07 -8.22 -2.25
C VAL A 199 25.52 -7.94 -3.67
N PRO A 200 26.38 -7.62 -4.67
CA PRO A 200 25.93 -7.22 -6.00
C PRO A 200 25.05 -8.26 -6.70
N GLU A 201 25.32 -9.55 -6.48
CA GLU A 201 24.62 -10.69 -7.04
C GLU A 201 23.16 -10.79 -6.55
N GLN A 202 22.81 -10.04 -5.51
CA GLN A 202 21.47 -9.94 -4.94
C GLN A 202 20.80 -8.58 -5.17
N ARG A 203 21.31 -7.77 -6.12
CA ARG A 203 20.75 -6.44 -6.46
C ARG A 203 19.27 -6.53 -6.83
N PHE A 204 18.92 -7.51 -7.64
CA PHE A 204 17.54 -7.88 -7.93
C PHE A 204 17.19 -9.17 -7.20
N LYS A 205 15.95 -9.25 -6.77
CA LYS A 205 15.36 -10.39 -6.06
C LYS A 205 14.07 -10.76 -6.78
N MET A 206 13.89 -12.03 -7.11
CA MET A 206 12.65 -12.54 -7.67
C MET A 206 12.15 -13.73 -6.84
N GLY A 207 10.83 -13.83 -6.68
CA GLY A 207 10.18 -15.00 -6.10
C GLY A 207 8.92 -15.30 -6.89
N TYR A 208 8.68 -16.58 -7.18
CA TYR A 208 7.57 -17.00 -8.05
C TYR A 208 7.02 -18.37 -7.67
N TYR A 209 5.78 -18.63 -8.11
CA TYR A 209 5.08 -19.88 -7.82
C TYR A 209 5.21 -20.89 -8.97
N THR A 210 5.72 -22.08 -8.68
CA THR A 210 5.88 -23.21 -9.61
C THR A 210 4.91 -24.34 -9.29
N ARG A 211 4.87 -25.38 -10.14
CA ARG A 211 4.16 -26.62 -9.82
C ARG A 211 4.71 -27.34 -8.58
N GLY A 212 5.97 -27.08 -8.20
CA GLY A 212 6.61 -27.60 -6.97
C GLY A 212 6.43 -26.70 -5.73
N GLY A 213 5.70 -25.59 -5.84
CA GLY A 213 5.53 -24.57 -4.81
C GLY A 213 6.32 -23.28 -5.08
N TRP A 214 6.45 -22.45 -4.05
CA TRP A 214 7.16 -21.17 -4.12
C TRP A 214 8.68 -21.35 -4.14
N VAL A 215 9.36 -20.55 -4.96
CA VAL A 215 10.83 -20.46 -5.04
C VAL A 215 11.28 -19.00 -5.07
N VAL A 216 12.54 -18.75 -4.70
CA VAL A 216 13.19 -17.45 -4.78
C VAL A 216 14.54 -17.56 -5.48
N CYS A 217 14.96 -16.48 -6.15
CA CYS A 217 16.24 -16.35 -6.83
C CYS A 217 16.72 -14.89 -6.77
N THR A 218 17.99 -14.68 -7.08
CA THR A 218 18.68 -13.39 -7.04
C THR A 218 19.42 -13.13 -8.35
N SER A 219 19.66 -11.86 -8.69
CA SER A 219 20.34 -11.47 -9.91
C SER A 219 21.10 -10.14 -9.75
N PRO A 220 22.27 -9.95 -10.39
CA PRO A 220 22.98 -8.67 -10.42
C PRO A 220 22.36 -7.65 -11.38
N ASP A 221 21.67 -8.09 -12.44
CA ASP A 221 21.17 -7.25 -13.54
C ASP A 221 19.64 -7.33 -13.73
N GLY A 222 18.99 -8.35 -13.17
CA GLY A 222 17.56 -8.65 -13.33
C GLY A 222 17.24 -9.47 -14.58
N ILE A 223 18.27 -9.93 -15.30
CA ILE A 223 18.20 -10.71 -16.53
C ILE A 223 18.72 -12.13 -16.28
N HIS A 224 19.92 -12.24 -15.71
CA HIS A 224 20.55 -13.51 -15.36
C HIS A 224 20.20 -13.88 -13.92
N TRP A 225 19.28 -14.82 -13.74
CA TRP A 225 18.81 -15.25 -12.43
C TRP A 225 19.59 -16.45 -11.89
N SER A 226 19.86 -16.47 -10.58
CA SER A 226 20.44 -17.62 -9.89
C SER A 226 19.51 -18.83 -9.92
N GLU A 227 20.08 -20.01 -9.65
CA GLU A 227 19.29 -21.22 -9.42
C GLU A 227 18.18 -20.99 -8.36
N PRO A 228 16.95 -21.52 -8.56
CA PRO A 228 15.83 -21.22 -7.67
C PRO A 228 15.89 -21.98 -6.34
N VAL A 229 16.03 -21.24 -5.24
CA VAL A 229 15.98 -21.75 -3.87
C VAL A 229 14.52 -21.99 -3.47
N ARG A 230 14.20 -23.19 -2.97
CA ARG A 230 12.83 -23.54 -2.55
C ARG A 230 12.44 -22.81 -1.26
N GLY A 231 11.32 -22.08 -1.30
CA GLY A 231 10.74 -21.42 -0.15
C GLY A 231 9.80 -22.32 0.66
N GLY A 232 9.33 -21.79 1.79
CA GLY A 232 8.40 -22.47 2.68
C GLY A 232 6.99 -22.69 2.10
N PRO A 233 6.15 -23.49 2.78
CA PRO A 233 4.82 -23.83 2.30
C PRO A 233 3.91 -22.60 2.20
N THR A 234 3.32 -22.39 1.03
CA THR A 234 2.41 -21.28 0.71
C THR A 234 1.62 -21.57 -0.57
N GLY A 235 0.75 -20.65 -1.01
CA GLY A 235 -0.06 -20.80 -2.23
C GLY A 235 0.20 -19.75 -3.31
N ASP A 236 -0.69 -19.73 -4.32
CA ASP A 236 -0.69 -18.77 -5.42
C ASP A 236 -0.85 -17.31 -4.95
N ARG A 237 -0.28 -16.34 -5.70
CA ARG A 237 -0.25 -14.93 -5.32
C ARG A 237 0.51 -14.62 -4.03
N THR A 238 1.40 -15.49 -3.56
CA THR A 238 2.40 -15.04 -2.57
C THR A 238 3.31 -13.99 -3.21
N THR A 239 3.64 -12.95 -2.44
CA THR A 239 4.48 -11.82 -2.87
C THR A 239 5.35 -11.36 -1.70
N PHE A 240 6.34 -10.50 -1.91
CA PHE A 240 7.25 -10.02 -0.85
C PHE A 240 7.65 -8.57 -1.08
N PHE A 241 8.14 -7.93 -0.03
CA PHE A 241 8.62 -6.55 -0.06
C PHE A 241 9.67 -6.30 1.02
N TYR A 242 10.52 -5.29 0.82
CA TYR A 242 11.33 -4.75 1.91
C TYR A 242 10.52 -3.70 2.67
N ASN A 243 10.43 -3.84 3.99
CA ASN A 243 9.88 -2.82 4.89
C ASN A 243 11.05 -2.08 5.56
N PRO A 244 11.44 -0.89 5.09
CA PRO A 244 12.59 -0.15 5.63
C PRO A 244 12.32 0.46 6.99
N PHE A 245 11.05 0.72 7.35
CA PHE A 245 10.67 1.18 8.69
C PHE A 245 10.92 0.09 9.75
N LEU A 246 10.68 -1.18 9.40
CA LEU A 246 11.03 -2.34 10.22
C LEU A 246 12.46 -2.87 9.96
N LYS A 247 13.12 -2.44 8.87
CA LYS A 247 14.37 -3.00 8.33
C LYS A 247 14.30 -4.52 8.16
N ARG A 248 13.21 -5.01 7.55
CA ARG A 248 12.93 -6.44 7.36
C ARG A 248 12.46 -6.74 5.94
N TRP A 249 12.84 -7.90 5.41
CA TRP A 249 12.10 -8.54 4.32
C TRP A 249 10.81 -9.11 4.88
N VAL A 250 9.69 -8.79 4.24
CA VAL A 250 8.35 -9.24 4.63
C VAL A 250 7.76 -10.06 3.49
N PHE A 251 7.27 -11.26 3.83
CA PHE A 251 6.61 -12.15 2.89
C PHE A 251 5.09 -12.11 3.12
N SER A 252 4.40 -11.64 2.08
CA SER A 252 2.94 -11.53 1.98
C SER A 252 2.39 -12.89 1.53
N LEU A 253 2.27 -13.83 2.46
CA LEU A 253 1.98 -15.23 2.15
C LEU A 253 0.49 -15.47 1.89
N ARG A 254 0.16 -16.11 0.76
CA ARG A 254 -1.19 -16.66 0.52
C ARG A 254 -1.54 -17.72 1.57
N ALA A 255 -2.74 -17.59 2.13
CA ALA A 255 -3.40 -18.64 2.89
C ALA A 255 -4.85 -18.82 2.41
N GLY A 256 -5.35 -20.06 2.46
CA GLY A 256 -6.78 -20.35 2.56
C GLY A 256 -7.16 -20.44 4.04
N LEU A 257 -8.15 -19.68 4.50
CA LEU A 257 -8.61 -19.69 5.89
C LEU A 257 -10.12 -19.96 5.97
N PRO A 258 -10.60 -20.81 6.90
CA PRO A 258 -12.03 -21.03 7.14
C PRO A 258 -12.80 -19.72 7.34
N GLY A 259 -13.98 -19.62 6.73
CA GLY A 259 -14.84 -18.43 6.81
C GLY A 259 -14.37 -17.18 6.04
N PHE A 260 -13.11 -17.11 5.59
CA PHE A 260 -12.56 -15.99 4.81
C PHE A 260 -12.21 -16.37 3.36
N GLY A 261 -11.92 -17.64 3.08
CA GLY A 261 -11.39 -18.05 1.78
C GLY A 261 -9.95 -17.53 1.63
N ARG A 262 -9.68 -16.69 0.63
CA ARG A 262 -8.33 -16.13 0.40
C ARG A 262 -7.99 -15.04 1.41
N ALA A 263 -6.87 -15.22 2.10
CA ALA A 263 -6.31 -14.32 3.11
C ALA A 263 -4.78 -14.29 3.05
N ARG A 264 -4.15 -13.49 3.93
CA ARG A 264 -2.69 -13.40 4.08
C ARG A 264 -2.21 -13.87 5.47
N ARG A 265 -1.07 -14.56 5.46
CA ARG A 265 -0.18 -14.70 6.62
C ARG A 265 1.03 -13.78 6.44
N TYR A 266 1.67 -13.42 7.56
CA TYR A 266 2.85 -12.56 7.63
C TYR A 266 4.04 -13.36 8.12
N TRP A 267 5.19 -13.12 7.48
CA TRP A 267 6.49 -13.64 7.89
C TRP A 267 7.54 -12.55 7.63
N GLU A 268 8.51 -12.38 8.53
CA GLU A 268 9.58 -11.38 8.39
C GLU A 268 10.96 -11.94 8.72
N ALA A 269 12.00 -11.43 8.05
CA ALA A 269 13.40 -11.83 8.23
C ALA A 269 14.38 -10.69 7.94
N ASP A 270 15.63 -10.83 8.41
CA ASP A 270 16.70 -9.86 8.12
C ASP A 270 17.25 -10.02 6.69
N GLY A 271 17.52 -11.25 6.26
CA GLY A 271 17.97 -11.58 4.89
C GLY A 271 16.86 -12.15 4.00
N PHE A 272 16.89 -11.85 2.71
CA PHE A 272 15.88 -12.31 1.75
C PHE A 272 15.90 -13.84 1.55
N LEU A 273 17.05 -14.42 1.16
CA LEU A 273 17.16 -15.87 0.93
C LEU A 273 16.91 -16.67 2.22
N GLN A 274 17.53 -16.26 3.33
CA GLN A 274 17.26 -16.82 4.66
C GLN A 274 15.76 -16.76 5.01
N GLY A 275 15.11 -15.63 4.72
CA GLY A 275 13.69 -15.40 4.98
C GLY A 275 12.74 -16.29 4.19
N ALA A 276 13.18 -16.90 3.09
CA ALA A 276 12.36 -17.83 2.31
C ALA A 276 12.08 -19.16 3.04
N HIS A 277 12.88 -19.52 4.06
CA HIS A 277 12.85 -20.84 4.70
C HIS A 277 11.94 -20.91 5.95
N TRP A 278 10.68 -20.48 5.85
CA TRP A 278 9.69 -20.71 6.91
C TRP A 278 9.14 -22.15 6.88
N THR A 279 8.73 -22.66 8.03
CA THR A 279 8.02 -23.94 8.17
C THR A 279 6.52 -23.74 8.47
N GLY A 280 5.76 -24.84 8.44
CA GLY A 280 4.33 -24.82 8.78
C GLY A 280 4.09 -24.28 10.19
N GLY A 281 3.16 -23.33 10.35
CA GLY A 281 2.78 -22.74 11.63
C GLY A 281 3.63 -21.54 12.09
N GLN A 282 4.82 -21.29 11.51
CA GLN A 282 5.61 -20.10 11.84
C GLN A 282 4.97 -18.78 11.37
N PRO A 283 4.43 -18.65 10.14
CA PRO A 283 3.84 -17.38 9.68
C PRO A 283 2.50 -17.06 10.37
N VAL A 284 2.40 -15.87 10.97
CA VAL A 284 1.24 -15.43 11.77
C VAL A 284 0.04 -15.00 10.90
N LEU A 285 -1.17 -15.01 11.45
CA LEU A 285 -2.35 -14.47 10.77
C LEU A 285 -2.25 -12.95 10.59
N TRP A 286 -2.43 -12.44 9.37
CA TRP A 286 -2.19 -11.02 9.07
C TRP A 286 -3.45 -10.23 8.72
N THR A 287 -4.07 -10.54 7.58
CA THR A 287 -5.19 -9.76 7.02
C THR A 287 -5.99 -10.54 5.97
N ALA A 288 -7.24 -10.14 5.74
CA ALA A 288 -8.17 -10.71 4.78
C ALA A 288 -9.14 -9.60 4.29
N ALA A 289 -10.14 -9.97 3.48
CA ALA A 289 -11.29 -9.09 3.26
C ALA A 289 -12.21 -9.11 4.49
N ASP A 290 -12.67 -7.94 4.91
CA ASP A 290 -13.56 -7.75 6.07
C ASP A 290 -14.98 -7.36 5.63
N SER A 291 -15.89 -7.09 6.57
CA SER A 291 -17.29 -6.77 6.31
C SER A 291 -17.52 -5.44 5.59
N ALA A 292 -16.54 -4.53 5.58
CA ALA A 292 -16.62 -3.26 4.86
C ALA A 292 -16.13 -3.36 3.41
N ASP A 293 -15.54 -4.49 2.98
CA ASP A 293 -15.32 -4.74 1.55
C ASP A 293 -16.66 -5.13 0.90
N PRO A 294 -17.27 -4.28 0.03
CA PRO A 294 -18.61 -4.55 -0.47
C PRO A 294 -18.64 -5.76 -1.39
N ALA A 295 -19.69 -6.58 -1.27
CA ALA A 295 -20.06 -7.57 -2.26
C ALA A 295 -20.57 -6.89 -3.55
N ARG A 296 -20.50 -7.60 -4.67
CA ARG A 296 -21.12 -7.16 -5.93
C ARG A 296 -22.64 -7.42 -5.88
N PRO A 297 -23.52 -6.45 -6.17
CA PRO A 297 -24.98 -6.68 -6.08
C PRO A 297 -25.50 -7.83 -6.95
N ASP A 298 -24.86 -8.07 -8.10
CA ASP A 298 -25.11 -9.17 -9.03
C ASP A 298 -24.56 -10.53 -8.56
N LEU A 299 -23.68 -10.56 -7.56
CA LEU A 299 -22.99 -11.77 -7.10
C LEU A 299 -23.17 -11.97 -5.59
N LYS A 300 -23.97 -12.97 -5.21
CA LYS A 300 -24.15 -13.44 -3.81
C LYS A 300 -22.90 -14.18 -3.30
N THR A 301 -21.74 -13.53 -3.29
CA THR A 301 -20.44 -14.07 -2.91
C THR A 301 -19.70 -13.09 -2.00
N ARG A 302 -19.27 -13.52 -0.81
CA ARG A 302 -18.45 -12.70 0.08
C ARG A 302 -17.10 -12.38 -0.59
N PRO A 303 -16.65 -11.11 -0.59
CA PRO A 303 -15.33 -10.75 -1.11
C PRO A 303 -14.18 -11.46 -0.39
N GLN A 304 -13.05 -11.59 -1.08
CA GLN A 304 -11.83 -12.22 -0.56
C GLN A 304 -10.58 -11.44 -0.99
N LEU A 305 -9.51 -11.53 -0.19
CA LEU A 305 -8.24 -10.85 -0.48
C LEU A 305 -7.41 -11.70 -1.45
N TYR A 306 -7.47 -11.35 -2.73
CA TYR A 306 -6.83 -12.12 -3.81
C TYR A 306 -5.32 -11.90 -3.86
N ASN A 307 -4.85 -10.69 -3.59
CA ASN A 307 -3.43 -10.35 -3.47
C ASN A 307 -3.22 -9.13 -2.55
N LEU A 308 -2.03 -9.00 -1.96
CA LEU A 308 -1.59 -7.80 -1.26
C LEU A 308 -0.11 -7.53 -1.57
N ASP A 309 0.14 -6.52 -2.41
CA ASP A 309 1.48 -5.99 -2.67
C ASP A 309 1.70 -4.72 -1.83
N CYS A 310 2.92 -4.52 -1.35
CA CYS A 310 3.25 -3.41 -0.45
C CYS A 310 4.55 -2.71 -0.85
N VAL A 311 4.66 -1.42 -0.57
CA VAL A 311 5.89 -0.64 -0.73
C VAL A 311 5.94 0.47 0.33
N ALA A 312 7.13 0.94 0.69
CA ALA A 312 7.27 2.17 1.47
C ALA A 312 7.08 3.38 0.55
N TYR A 313 6.13 4.26 0.88
CA TYR A 313 5.90 5.53 0.20
C TYR A 313 5.88 6.66 1.23
N GLU A 314 6.81 7.59 1.08
CA GLU A 314 7.00 8.76 1.95
C GLU A 314 7.09 8.36 3.44
N SER A 315 6.09 8.72 4.26
CA SER A 315 6.04 8.43 5.69
C SER A 315 5.18 7.20 6.05
N VAL A 316 4.80 6.33 5.10
CA VAL A 316 3.89 5.19 5.33
C VAL A 316 4.28 3.95 4.53
N LEU A 317 3.79 2.78 4.96
CA LEU A 317 3.70 1.59 4.10
C LEU A 317 2.38 1.65 3.32
N LEU A 318 2.46 1.69 2.00
CA LEU A 318 1.35 1.64 1.06
C LEU A 318 1.05 0.17 0.70
N GLY A 319 -0.22 -0.23 0.78
CA GLY A 319 -0.70 -1.57 0.40
C GLY A 319 -1.73 -1.51 -0.73
N LEU A 320 -1.51 -2.31 -1.78
CA LEU A 320 -2.44 -2.53 -2.88
C LEU A 320 -3.21 -3.84 -2.63
N PHE A 321 -4.41 -3.69 -2.07
CA PHE A 321 -5.32 -4.79 -1.73
C PHE A 321 -6.14 -5.18 -2.96
N THR A 322 -5.75 -6.26 -3.64
CA THR A 322 -6.58 -6.79 -4.74
C THR A 322 -7.75 -7.59 -4.17
N ILE A 323 -8.95 -7.03 -4.25
CA ILE A 323 -10.18 -7.63 -3.75
C ILE A 323 -10.89 -8.38 -4.89
N TRP A 324 -11.19 -9.65 -4.67
CA TRP A 324 -12.05 -10.46 -5.53
C TRP A 324 -13.49 -10.43 -4.99
N ARG A 325 -14.45 -9.99 -5.80
CA ARG A 325 -15.87 -9.82 -5.40
C ARG A 325 -16.82 -10.89 -5.95
N GLY A 326 -16.30 -12.07 -6.26
CA GLY A 326 -17.06 -13.18 -6.84
C GLY A 326 -16.67 -13.50 -8.30
N GLN A 327 -17.30 -14.53 -8.86
CA GLN A 327 -17.01 -15.04 -10.20
C GLN A 327 -18.31 -15.19 -10.99
N PRO A 328 -18.58 -14.30 -11.99
CA PRO A 328 -19.67 -14.46 -12.95
C PRO A 328 -19.62 -15.81 -13.69
N LYS A 329 -20.69 -16.16 -14.41
CA LYS A 329 -20.73 -17.38 -15.24
C LYS A 329 -20.04 -17.17 -16.60
N ASP A 330 -20.03 -15.93 -17.08
CA ASP A 330 -19.93 -15.49 -18.46
C ASP A 330 -18.79 -14.47 -18.72
N ARG A 331 -17.99 -14.20 -17.69
CA ARG A 331 -16.87 -13.24 -17.67
C ARG A 331 -15.75 -13.79 -16.78
N ALA A 332 -14.51 -13.38 -17.03
CA ALA A 332 -13.39 -13.64 -16.12
C ALA A 332 -13.67 -13.11 -14.70
N LYS A 333 -12.97 -13.65 -13.69
CA LYS A 333 -13.07 -13.24 -12.27
C LYS A 333 -12.77 -11.74 -12.08
N PRO A 334 -13.75 -10.84 -11.85
CA PRO A 334 -13.45 -9.44 -11.57
C PRO A 334 -12.60 -9.33 -10.29
N ASN A 335 -11.53 -8.56 -10.39
CA ASN A 335 -10.62 -8.24 -9.31
C ASN A 335 -10.30 -6.76 -9.42
N GLU A 336 -10.35 -6.04 -8.31
CA GLU A 336 -10.14 -4.61 -8.24
C GLU A 336 -9.06 -4.29 -7.21
N ILE A 337 -8.27 -3.25 -7.44
CA ILE A 337 -7.28 -2.81 -6.47
C ILE A 337 -7.94 -1.76 -5.56
N CYS A 338 -7.92 -2.00 -4.25
CA CYS A 338 -8.23 -1.04 -3.20
C CYS A 338 -6.94 -0.63 -2.46
N LEU A 339 -7.00 0.48 -1.73
CA LEU A 339 -5.87 0.97 -0.93
C LEU A 339 -5.93 0.46 0.53
N GLY A 340 -4.76 0.42 1.15
CA GLY A 340 -4.58 0.41 2.59
C GLY A 340 -3.25 1.07 2.97
N PHE A 341 -3.18 1.60 4.19
CA PHE A 341 -2.01 2.30 4.72
C PHE A 341 -1.62 1.73 6.07
N SER A 342 -0.32 1.62 6.35
CA SER A 342 0.20 1.18 7.64
C SER A 342 1.34 2.07 8.11
N ARG A 343 1.36 2.40 9.40
CA ARG A 343 2.44 3.17 10.06
C ARG A 343 3.35 2.31 10.94
N ASP A 344 2.96 1.07 11.23
CA ASP A 344 3.74 0.08 11.98
C ASP A 344 4.24 -1.11 11.13
N GLY A 345 3.75 -1.24 9.89
CA GLY A 345 4.09 -2.31 8.96
C GLY A 345 3.22 -3.56 9.05
N PHE A 346 2.29 -3.64 10.01
CA PHE A 346 1.48 -4.84 10.27
C PHE A 346 -0.02 -4.54 10.36
N HIS A 347 -0.43 -3.46 11.02
CA HIS A 347 -1.84 -3.04 11.12
C HIS A 347 -2.20 -2.10 9.97
N TRP A 348 -3.35 -2.36 9.34
CA TRP A 348 -3.78 -1.68 8.13
C TRP A 348 -4.99 -0.79 8.38
N HIS A 349 -4.86 0.51 8.09
CA HIS A 349 -6.00 1.41 7.96
C HIS A 349 -6.52 1.37 6.51
N ARG A 350 -7.80 1.04 6.34
CA ARG A 350 -8.48 0.96 5.03
C ARG A 350 -9.76 1.81 5.05
N PRO A 351 -9.67 3.15 5.01
CA PRO A 351 -10.80 4.05 5.19
C PRO A 351 -11.71 4.17 3.95
N SER A 352 -11.17 3.90 2.76
CA SER A 352 -11.94 3.84 1.51
C SER A 352 -11.95 2.40 0.98
N ARG A 353 -13.14 1.88 0.68
CA ARG A 353 -13.39 0.52 0.17
C ARG A 353 -13.86 0.48 -1.29
N ARG A 354 -14.00 1.67 -1.89
CA ARG A 354 -14.11 1.89 -3.33
C ARG A 354 -12.86 1.33 -4.03
N ALA A 355 -13.03 0.84 -5.25
CA ALA A 355 -11.91 0.48 -6.11
C ALA A 355 -11.05 1.72 -6.41
N PHE A 356 -9.77 1.65 -6.06
CA PHE A 356 -8.77 2.65 -6.42
C PHE A 356 -8.33 2.50 -7.89
N ILE A 357 -8.26 1.26 -8.37
CA ILE A 357 -8.10 0.92 -9.79
C ILE A 357 -9.09 -0.23 -10.11
N PRO A 358 -10.24 0.05 -10.76
CA PRO A 358 -11.30 -0.92 -11.04
C PRO A 358 -11.11 -1.66 -12.37
N VAL A 359 -11.84 -2.77 -12.55
CA VAL A 359 -12.14 -3.30 -13.90
C VAL A 359 -13.06 -2.33 -14.66
N SER A 360 -13.05 -2.38 -16.00
CA SER A 360 -14.18 -1.84 -16.75
C SER A 360 -15.37 -2.81 -16.69
N GLU A 361 -16.59 -2.30 -16.61
CA GLU A 361 -17.81 -3.11 -16.81
C GLU A 361 -18.21 -3.24 -18.29
N ARG A 362 -17.60 -2.46 -19.19
CA ARG A 362 -17.87 -2.46 -20.63
C ARG A 362 -17.05 -3.55 -21.33
N TYR A 363 -17.75 -4.47 -22.01
CA TYR A 363 -17.09 -5.49 -22.82
C TYR A 363 -16.35 -4.87 -24.02
N GLY A 364 -15.15 -5.38 -24.31
CA GLY A 364 -14.24 -4.86 -25.34
C GLY A 364 -13.08 -4.06 -24.76
N ASP A 365 -13.22 -3.51 -23.55
CA ASP A 365 -12.13 -2.80 -22.86
C ASP A 365 -11.06 -3.80 -22.36
N TRP A 366 -9.78 -3.44 -22.50
CA TRP A 366 -8.60 -4.29 -22.23
C TRP A 366 -8.50 -4.85 -20.79
N ASN A 367 -9.25 -4.28 -19.84
CA ASN A 367 -9.28 -4.65 -18.43
C ASN A 367 -10.66 -5.16 -17.95
N TRP A 368 -11.60 -5.46 -18.86
CA TRP A 368 -12.97 -5.85 -18.54
C TRP A 368 -13.06 -7.06 -17.59
N GLY A 369 -12.17 -8.04 -17.76
CA GLY A 369 -12.19 -9.30 -17.02
C GLY A 369 -11.56 -9.26 -15.63
N ASN A 370 -10.47 -8.49 -15.43
CA ASN A 370 -9.64 -8.57 -14.22
C ASN A 370 -8.58 -7.46 -14.15
N VAL A 371 -8.32 -6.91 -12.96
CA VAL A 371 -7.18 -6.03 -12.66
C VAL A 371 -6.35 -6.55 -11.48
N GLN A 372 -5.02 -6.35 -11.52
CA GLN A 372 -4.06 -6.73 -10.48
C GLN A 372 -2.89 -5.74 -10.45
N SER A 373 -2.27 -5.55 -9.28
CA SER A 373 -1.07 -4.74 -9.07
C SER A 373 0.20 -5.33 -9.72
N ALA A 374 1.20 -4.49 -9.94
CA ALA A 374 2.61 -4.88 -10.09
C ALA A 374 3.37 -4.77 -8.75
N GLY A 375 4.49 -5.50 -8.63
CA GLY A 375 5.45 -5.30 -7.53
C GLY A 375 6.07 -3.90 -7.58
N GLY A 376 6.45 -3.38 -6.41
CA GLY A 376 6.86 -1.97 -6.24
C GLY A 376 5.68 -0.99 -6.11
N CYS A 377 4.45 -1.40 -6.46
CA CYS A 377 3.19 -0.68 -6.35
C CYS A 377 3.06 0.62 -7.19
N CYS A 378 3.98 1.56 -7.08
CA CYS A 378 3.98 2.80 -7.86
C CYS A 378 5.37 3.41 -8.07
N LEU A 379 5.49 4.18 -9.14
CA LEU A 379 6.64 4.99 -9.52
C LEU A 379 6.32 6.48 -9.33
N VAL A 380 7.30 7.28 -8.90
CA VAL A 380 7.17 8.73 -8.71
C VAL A 380 7.75 9.44 -9.94
N VAL A 381 6.90 9.93 -10.83
CA VAL A 381 7.33 10.57 -12.08
C VAL A 381 6.95 12.04 -12.04
N GLY A 382 7.90 12.89 -11.66
CA GLY A 382 7.70 14.33 -11.43
C GLY A 382 6.62 14.59 -10.38
N ASP A 383 5.43 14.98 -10.85
CA ASP A 383 4.24 15.30 -10.04
C ASP A 383 3.13 14.23 -10.08
N GLU A 384 3.43 13.06 -10.65
CA GLU A 384 2.55 11.91 -10.76
C GLU A 384 3.03 10.72 -9.91
N LEU A 385 2.07 9.90 -9.48
CA LEU A 385 2.28 8.49 -9.13
C LEU A 385 1.75 7.62 -10.27
N ARG A 386 2.60 6.75 -10.81
CA ARG A 386 2.28 5.83 -11.90
C ARG A 386 2.17 4.40 -11.38
N PHE A 387 1.00 3.80 -11.57
CA PHE A 387 0.64 2.46 -11.10
C PHE A 387 0.46 1.54 -12.31
N TYR A 388 1.34 0.55 -12.45
CA TYR A 388 1.25 -0.44 -13.52
C TYR A 388 0.42 -1.63 -13.06
N VAL A 389 -0.49 -2.09 -13.93
CA VAL A 389 -1.50 -3.10 -13.57
C VAL A 389 -1.73 -4.11 -14.70
N SER A 390 -2.06 -5.34 -14.32
CA SER A 390 -2.56 -6.35 -15.25
C SER A 390 -3.94 -5.94 -15.77
N GLY A 391 -4.20 -6.05 -17.06
CA GLY A 391 -5.54 -6.09 -17.62
C GLY A 391 -5.79 -7.41 -18.33
N ARG A 392 -6.96 -8.01 -18.10
CA ARG A 392 -7.48 -9.16 -18.84
C ARG A 392 -8.72 -8.71 -19.61
N ALA A 393 -8.71 -8.79 -20.94
CA ALA A 393 -9.83 -8.35 -21.78
C ALA A 393 -11.07 -9.26 -21.67
N GLY A 394 -10.89 -10.50 -21.21
CA GLY A 394 -11.92 -11.53 -21.11
C GLY A 394 -12.37 -12.07 -22.47
N ILE A 395 -13.35 -12.97 -22.44
CA ILE A 395 -14.09 -13.44 -23.62
C ILE A 395 -15.57 -13.49 -23.23
N ARG A 396 -16.46 -12.88 -24.02
CA ARG A 396 -17.90 -12.81 -23.71
C ARG A 396 -18.51 -14.22 -23.63
N GLY A 397 -19.30 -14.48 -22.61
CA GLY A 397 -19.89 -15.81 -22.37
C GLY A 397 -18.93 -16.81 -21.73
N SER A 398 -17.72 -16.40 -21.31
CA SER A 398 -16.69 -17.30 -20.82
C SER A 398 -15.91 -16.74 -19.62
N ARG A 399 -15.44 -17.65 -18.76
CA ARG A 399 -14.53 -17.33 -17.64
C ARG A 399 -13.07 -17.16 -18.08
N SER A 400 -12.77 -17.30 -19.37
CA SER A 400 -11.44 -17.14 -19.95
C SER A 400 -10.86 -15.74 -19.72
N SER A 401 -9.53 -15.62 -19.63
CA SER A 401 -8.86 -14.33 -19.43
C SER A 401 -8.85 -13.47 -20.70
N GLY A 402 -8.92 -14.09 -21.89
CA GLY A 402 -8.73 -13.39 -23.15
C GLY A 402 -7.32 -12.81 -23.26
N VAL A 403 -7.17 -11.76 -24.07
CA VAL A 403 -5.91 -11.03 -24.19
C VAL A 403 -5.51 -10.43 -22.83
N CYS A 404 -4.26 -10.65 -22.44
CA CYS A 404 -3.66 -10.21 -21.18
C CYS A 404 -2.57 -9.17 -21.49
N SER A 405 -2.67 -7.98 -20.89
CA SER A 405 -1.84 -6.80 -21.20
C SER A 405 -1.44 -6.01 -19.94
N THR A 406 -0.38 -5.19 -19.98
CA THR A 406 -0.09 -4.22 -18.91
C THR A 406 -0.70 -2.87 -19.27
N GLY A 407 -1.43 -2.27 -18.33
CA GLY A 407 -1.87 -0.89 -18.41
C GLY A 407 -1.31 -0.02 -17.27
N LEU A 408 -1.48 1.29 -17.44
CA LEU A 408 -1.01 2.35 -16.55
C LEU A 408 -2.19 3.14 -15.97
N ALA A 409 -2.22 3.32 -14.65
CA ALA A 409 -3.08 4.28 -13.97
C ALA A 409 -2.25 5.36 -13.27
N ILE A 410 -2.78 6.58 -13.23
CA ILE A 410 -2.09 7.80 -12.82
C ILE A 410 -2.86 8.49 -11.68
N LEU A 411 -2.13 9.00 -10.69
CA LEU A 411 -2.61 9.88 -9.63
C LEU A 411 -1.64 11.06 -9.49
N ARG A 412 -2.09 12.19 -8.92
CA ARG A 412 -1.18 13.23 -8.41
C ARG A 412 -0.22 12.63 -7.37
N ARG A 413 1.04 13.09 -7.30
CA ARG A 413 1.94 12.82 -6.16
C ARG A 413 1.23 13.19 -4.84
N ASP A 414 1.31 12.29 -3.85
CA ASP A 414 0.59 12.33 -2.57
C ASP A 414 -0.95 12.29 -2.66
N GLY A 415 -1.52 12.16 -3.86
CA GLY A 415 -2.93 12.43 -4.16
C GLY A 415 -3.96 11.49 -3.56
N PHE A 416 -3.58 10.55 -2.69
CA PHE A 416 -4.46 9.50 -2.15
C PHE A 416 -5.65 10.06 -1.36
N ALA A 417 -5.39 11.11 -0.57
CA ALA A 417 -6.38 11.80 0.24
C ALA A 417 -6.05 13.30 0.29
N SER A 418 -7.08 14.12 0.45
CA SER A 418 -6.94 15.54 0.75
C SER A 418 -7.88 15.98 1.86
N MET A 419 -7.51 17.07 2.52
CA MET A 419 -8.36 17.82 3.45
C MET A 419 -8.87 19.05 2.70
N ASP A 420 -10.17 19.10 2.46
CA ASP A 420 -10.84 20.03 1.56
C ASP A 420 -11.56 21.14 2.33
N ALA A 421 -11.44 22.39 1.86
CA ALA A 421 -12.21 23.55 2.32
C ALA A 421 -13.19 24.05 1.25
N THR A 422 -14.33 24.60 1.69
CA THR A 422 -15.28 25.33 0.82
C THR A 422 -14.96 26.82 0.80
N THR A 423 -15.90 27.67 0.39
CA THR A 423 -15.77 29.14 0.46
C THR A 423 -15.65 29.68 1.89
N LYS A 424 -16.05 28.90 2.91
CA LYS A 424 -15.76 29.21 4.31
C LYS A 424 -14.38 28.67 4.68
N THR A 425 -13.55 29.50 5.30
CA THR A 425 -12.24 29.11 5.82
C THR A 425 -12.39 28.01 6.87
N GLY A 426 -11.78 26.86 6.60
CA GLY A 426 -11.64 25.77 7.57
C GLY A 426 -10.22 25.71 8.14
N THR A 427 -10.03 24.89 9.16
CA THR A 427 -8.77 24.72 9.87
C THR A 427 -8.45 23.26 10.12
N LEU A 428 -7.16 22.95 10.20
CA LEU A 428 -6.63 21.67 10.67
C LEU A 428 -5.47 21.95 11.60
N THR A 429 -5.53 21.46 12.84
CA THR A 429 -4.44 21.51 13.82
C THR A 429 -3.88 20.09 13.99
N THR A 430 -2.57 19.94 13.87
CA THR A 430 -1.90 18.65 14.12
C THR A 430 -1.85 18.31 15.61
N ARG A 431 -1.61 17.04 15.93
CA ARG A 431 -1.07 16.66 17.26
C ARG A 431 0.27 17.34 17.51
N PRO A 432 0.85 17.27 18.73
CA PRO A 432 2.24 17.60 18.94
C PRO A 432 3.13 16.78 17.99
N LEU A 433 3.96 17.48 17.24
CA LEU A 433 4.92 16.95 16.28
C LEU A 433 6.32 17.42 16.66
N ARG A 434 7.33 16.64 16.29
CA ARG A 434 8.71 17.11 16.18
C ARG A 434 9.28 16.76 14.81
N PHE A 435 10.24 17.54 14.35
CA PHE A 435 10.87 17.37 13.03
C PHE A 435 12.37 17.65 13.10
N SER A 436 13.08 17.19 12.07
CA SER A 436 14.38 17.74 11.65
C SER A 436 14.20 18.60 10.41
N GLY A 437 15.19 19.43 10.10
CA GLY A 437 15.14 20.35 8.96
C GLY A 437 14.72 21.78 9.31
N ARG A 438 14.46 22.58 8.27
CA ARG A 438 14.46 24.05 8.32
C ARG A 438 13.29 24.72 7.59
N TYR A 439 12.74 24.12 6.53
CA TYR A 439 11.78 24.76 5.64
C TYR A 439 10.50 23.93 5.52
N LEU A 440 9.34 24.51 5.84
CA LEU A 440 8.06 23.83 5.70
C LEU A 440 7.61 23.83 4.23
N PHE A 441 7.19 22.65 3.74
CA PHE A 441 6.60 22.45 2.42
C PHE A 441 5.22 21.80 2.54
N VAL A 442 4.37 22.06 1.54
CA VAL A 442 3.01 21.50 1.42
C VAL A 442 2.71 21.05 -0.01
N ASN A 443 1.87 20.02 -0.13
CA ASN A 443 1.21 19.64 -1.39
C ASN A 443 -0.23 20.18 -1.34
N VAL A 444 -0.56 21.10 -2.23
CA VAL A 444 -1.75 21.96 -2.13
C VAL A 444 -2.37 22.25 -3.51
N ASP A 445 -3.69 22.43 -3.54
CA ASP A 445 -4.47 22.87 -4.71
C ASP A 445 -5.45 23.97 -4.26
N VAL A 446 -5.01 25.23 -4.31
CA VAL A 446 -5.75 26.43 -3.86
C VAL A 446 -5.80 27.54 -4.94
N PRO A 447 -6.35 27.27 -6.14
CA PRO A 447 -6.39 28.24 -7.24
C PRO A 447 -7.45 29.35 -7.09
N LYS A 448 -8.40 29.20 -6.15
CA LYS A 448 -9.54 30.14 -5.95
C LYS A 448 -9.70 30.59 -4.49
N GLY A 449 -8.63 30.51 -3.70
CA GLY A 449 -8.64 30.85 -2.29
C GLY A 449 -7.22 31.00 -1.77
N GLU A 450 -6.96 30.58 -0.54
CA GLU A 450 -5.60 30.54 0.00
C GLU A 450 -5.41 29.47 1.06
N LEU A 451 -4.14 29.08 1.25
CA LEU A 451 -3.66 28.38 2.43
C LEU A 451 -2.70 29.31 3.21
N ARG A 452 -2.82 29.32 4.53
CA ARG A 452 -1.80 29.82 5.47
C ARG A 452 -1.51 28.78 6.54
N VAL A 453 -0.34 28.90 7.16
CA VAL A 453 0.09 28.03 8.26
C VAL A 453 0.59 28.89 9.42
N GLU A 454 0.29 28.47 10.64
CA GLU A 454 0.95 28.96 11.85
C GLU A 454 1.52 27.80 12.67
N ILE A 455 2.58 28.06 13.41
CA ILE A 455 3.22 27.09 14.30
C ILE A 455 2.86 27.47 15.74
N LEU A 456 2.41 26.50 16.52
CA LEU A 456 1.98 26.66 17.90
C LEU A 456 2.94 25.93 18.86
N ASN A 457 3.13 26.48 20.06
CA ASN A 457 3.79 25.79 21.16
C ASN A 457 2.88 24.67 21.75
N GLU A 458 3.39 23.98 22.78
CA GLU A 458 2.64 22.92 23.49
C GLU A 458 1.32 23.44 24.08
N GLN A 459 1.28 24.70 24.50
CA GLN A 459 0.14 25.43 25.06
C GLN A 459 -0.84 25.95 23.98
N GLY A 460 -0.58 25.69 22.69
CA GLY A 460 -1.45 26.08 21.57
C GLY A 460 -1.36 27.54 21.14
N GLN A 461 -0.40 28.30 21.66
CA GLN A 461 -0.15 29.71 21.34
C GLN A 461 0.77 29.85 20.11
N PRO A 462 0.50 30.78 19.17
CA PRO A 462 1.37 31.00 18.00
C PRO A 462 2.79 31.46 18.35
N ILE A 463 3.79 30.84 17.73
CA ILE A 463 5.20 31.17 17.87
C ILE A 463 5.57 32.28 16.87
N THR A 464 6.18 33.37 17.33
CA THR A 464 6.73 34.44 16.47
C THR A 464 8.09 34.02 15.90
N PRO A 465 8.39 34.23 14.60
CA PRO A 465 7.60 34.93 13.60
C PRO A 465 6.54 34.08 12.86
N PHE A 466 6.45 32.78 13.13
CA PHE A 466 5.66 31.79 12.39
C PHE A 466 4.12 31.84 12.64
N THR A 467 3.55 33.03 12.72
CA THR A 467 2.12 33.27 12.99
C THR A 467 1.28 33.34 11.70
N ARG A 468 -0.04 33.15 11.79
CA ARG A 468 -0.94 33.25 10.63
C ARG A 468 -0.87 34.62 9.94
N ALA A 469 -0.69 35.69 10.71
CA ALA A 469 -0.60 37.06 10.19
C ALA A 469 0.68 37.30 9.37
N ASN A 470 1.79 36.69 9.80
CA ASN A 470 3.07 36.76 9.09
C ASN A 470 3.15 35.78 7.91
N CYS A 471 2.40 34.68 7.94
CA CYS A 471 2.36 33.71 6.84
C CYS A 471 1.88 34.37 5.55
N GLN A 472 2.69 34.26 4.50
CA GLN A 472 2.30 34.67 3.16
C GLN A 472 1.22 33.70 2.63
N PRO A 473 0.19 34.19 1.91
CA PRO A 473 -0.88 33.33 1.42
C PRO A 473 -0.43 32.51 0.21
N LEU A 474 -0.49 31.18 0.32
CA LEU A 474 -0.29 30.27 -0.80
C LEU A 474 -1.55 30.23 -1.66
N ARG A 475 -1.43 30.58 -2.94
CA ARG A 475 -2.51 30.60 -3.94
C ARG A 475 -2.08 29.91 -5.23
N THR A 476 -1.80 28.61 -5.12
CA THR A 476 -1.16 27.80 -6.18
C THR A 476 -1.73 26.39 -6.20
N ASN A 477 -1.52 25.69 -7.32
CA ASN A 477 -1.60 24.23 -7.39
C ASN A 477 -0.17 23.71 -7.54
N SER A 478 0.34 23.03 -6.50
CA SER A 478 1.70 22.50 -6.48
C SER A 478 1.81 21.27 -5.57
N THR A 479 2.62 20.31 -5.98
CA THR A 479 2.98 19.15 -5.15
C THR A 479 4.02 19.47 -4.07
N ALA A 480 4.65 20.64 -4.14
CA ALA A 480 5.73 21.07 -3.24
C ALA A 480 5.82 22.60 -3.25
N ALA A 481 4.87 23.27 -2.59
CA ALA A 481 4.95 24.69 -2.32
C ALA A 481 5.69 24.93 -0.99
N PRO A 482 6.74 25.77 -0.94
CA PRO A 482 7.33 26.23 0.31
C PRO A 482 6.37 27.17 1.05
N VAL A 483 6.39 27.16 2.37
CA VAL A 483 5.66 28.11 3.22
C VAL A 483 6.64 29.17 3.71
N HIS A 484 6.27 30.44 3.58
CA HIS A 484 7.09 31.59 3.97
C HIS A 484 6.36 32.50 4.96
N TRP A 485 7.07 33.01 5.96
CA TRP A 485 6.57 34.01 6.91
C TRP A 485 7.38 35.30 6.81
N LYS A 486 6.72 36.45 7.02
CA LYS A 486 7.39 37.72 7.28
C LYS A 486 8.22 37.59 8.56
N GLY A 487 9.49 37.99 8.52
CA GLY A 487 10.44 37.82 9.62
C GLY A 487 11.31 36.56 9.57
N GLY A 488 11.08 35.65 8.62
CA GLY A 488 11.96 34.50 8.35
C GLY A 488 11.20 33.20 8.09
N ASP A 489 11.82 32.29 7.33
CA ASP A 489 11.27 30.97 6.98
C ASP A 489 12.11 29.79 7.48
N ASP A 490 13.06 30.04 8.39
CA ASP A 490 13.98 29.04 8.96
C ASP A 490 13.49 28.52 10.33
N LEU A 491 13.04 27.27 10.34
CA LEU A 491 12.51 26.54 11.49
C LEU A 491 13.60 25.89 12.37
N SER A 492 14.90 26.10 12.11
CA SER A 492 16.00 25.46 12.86
C SER A 492 15.86 25.58 14.38
N LYS A 493 15.36 26.71 14.89
CA LYS A 493 15.16 26.96 16.33
C LYS A 493 14.05 26.13 16.98
N LEU A 494 13.21 25.46 16.17
CA LEU A 494 12.11 24.59 16.60
C LEU A 494 12.38 23.11 16.26
N ALA A 495 13.48 22.78 15.59
CA ALA A 495 13.84 21.41 15.28
C ALA A 495 14.00 20.58 16.58
N GLY A 496 13.46 19.36 16.58
CA GLY A 496 13.40 18.48 17.74
C GLY A 496 12.38 18.86 18.83
N GLN A 497 11.87 20.10 18.86
CA GLN A 497 10.91 20.55 19.88
C GLN A 497 9.47 20.11 19.53
N PRO A 498 8.62 19.82 20.54
CA PRO A 498 7.20 19.57 20.31
C PRO A 498 6.46 20.86 19.92
N VAL A 499 5.90 20.88 18.72
CA VAL A 499 5.08 21.99 18.19
C VAL A 499 3.85 21.44 17.46
N ARG A 500 2.87 22.30 17.15
CA ARG A 500 1.75 21.95 16.26
C ARG A 500 1.78 22.84 15.03
N PHE A 501 1.45 22.30 13.85
CA PHE A 501 1.09 23.12 12.70
C PHE A 501 -0.44 23.31 12.69
N ARG A 502 -0.90 24.55 12.55
CA ARG A 502 -2.29 24.85 12.22
C ARG A 502 -2.38 25.43 10.81
N PHE A 503 -3.05 24.69 9.94
CA PHE A 503 -3.38 25.06 8.58
C PHE A 503 -4.71 25.81 8.56
N HIS A 504 -4.78 26.93 7.85
CA HIS A 504 -5.98 27.73 7.61
C HIS A 504 -6.24 27.75 6.09
N LEU A 505 -7.32 27.13 5.64
CA LEU A 505 -7.54 26.80 4.23
C LEU A 505 -8.93 27.29 3.75
N THR A 506 -8.97 27.92 2.58
CA THR A 506 -10.20 28.39 1.93
C THR A 506 -10.20 28.00 0.45
N SER A 507 -11.33 27.53 -0.08
CA SER A 507 -11.57 27.22 -1.51
C SER A 507 -10.46 26.38 -2.17
N GLY A 508 -10.12 25.24 -1.57
CA GLY A 508 -9.07 24.36 -2.09
C GLY A 508 -8.79 23.14 -1.21
N ARG A 509 -7.64 22.50 -1.46
CA ARG A 509 -7.26 21.20 -0.90
C ARG A 509 -5.84 21.18 -0.37
N LEU A 510 -5.62 20.50 0.76
CA LEU A 510 -4.31 20.17 1.32
C LEU A 510 -4.11 18.63 1.27
N TYR A 511 -3.05 18.16 0.61
CA TYR A 511 -2.76 16.73 0.40
C TYR A 511 -1.70 16.19 1.37
N ALA A 512 -0.63 16.96 1.61
CA ALA A 512 0.48 16.56 2.48
C ALA A 512 1.28 17.78 2.97
N PHE A 513 2.12 17.59 3.99
CA PHE A 513 3.10 18.57 4.47
C PHE A 513 4.39 17.87 4.95
N TRP A 514 5.52 18.58 4.99
CA TRP A 514 6.78 18.10 5.58
C TRP A 514 7.74 19.27 5.86
N VAL A 515 8.72 19.05 6.75
CA VAL A 515 9.84 19.98 6.91
C VAL A 515 11.06 19.38 6.22
N SER A 516 11.74 20.18 5.40
CA SER A 516 12.97 19.79 4.70
C SER A 516 14.17 20.57 5.28
N PRO A 517 15.37 19.99 5.42
CA PRO A 517 16.59 20.74 5.71
C PRO A 517 16.98 21.72 4.60
N GLU A 518 16.45 21.56 3.39
CA GLU A 518 16.89 22.25 2.18
C GLU A 518 15.78 23.05 1.50
N ARG A 519 16.17 24.11 0.76
CA ARG A 519 15.25 24.85 -0.11
C ARG A 519 14.85 24.06 -1.37
N THR A 520 15.47 22.91 -1.64
CA THR A 520 15.03 21.93 -2.65
C THR A 520 13.63 21.40 -2.35
N GLY A 521 13.32 21.20 -1.06
CA GLY A 521 12.11 20.52 -0.61
C GLY A 521 12.21 18.99 -0.61
N ALA A 522 13.42 18.42 -0.60
CA ALA A 522 13.63 16.99 -0.41
C ALA A 522 12.90 16.49 0.85
N SER A 523 12.11 15.41 0.73
CA SER A 523 11.28 14.92 1.84
C SER A 523 11.99 13.91 2.74
N TYR A 524 13.09 13.31 2.27
CA TYR A 524 13.77 12.19 2.92
C TYR A 524 12.82 11.01 3.25
N GLY A 525 11.72 10.90 2.50
CA GLY A 525 10.79 9.77 2.52
C GLY A 525 11.03 8.80 1.38
N TYR A 526 10.45 7.61 1.47
CA TYR A 526 10.68 6.54 0.50
C TYR A 526 9.95 6.78 -0.83
N VAL A 527 10.62 6.60 -1.97
CA VAL A 527 10.05 6.89 -3.31
C VAL A 527 9.39 5.68 -3.98
N ALA A 528 8.83 4.76 -3.19
CA ALA A 528 8.22 3.52 -3.67
C ALA A 528 9.14 2.72 -4.60
N ALA A 529 8.78 2.52 -5.88
CA ALA A 529 9.61 1.80 -6.86
C ALA A 529 10.65 2.69 -7.58
N GLY A 530 10.87 3.92 -7.08
CA GLY A 530 11.79 4.91 -7.64
C GLY A 530 11.11 5.87 -8.63
N GLY A 531 11.93 6.52 -9.43
CA GLY A 531 11.53 7.37 -10.54
C GLY A 531 12.69 8.23 -11.06
N PRO A 532 12.52 8.92 -12.20
CA PRO A 532 13.49 9.87 -12.71
C PRO A 532 13.96 10.88 -11.66
N GLY A 533 15.23 11.26 -11.74
CA GLY A 533 15.86 12.23 -10.82
C GLY A 533 16.22 11.70 -9.43
N PHE A 534 15.69 10.56 -8.97
CA PHE A 534 16.11 9.94 -7.71
C PHE A 534 17.37 9.09 -7.88
N THR A 535 18.26 9.09 -6.88
CA THR A 535 19.51 8.30 -6.89
C THR A 535 19.42 7.00 -6.09
N GLY A 536 18.28 6.72 -5.47
CA GLY A 536 18.09 5.60 -4.55
C GLY A 536 16.65 5.52 -4.01
N PRO A 537 16.41 4.82 -2.90
CA PRO A 537 15.07 4.49 -2.42
C PRO A 537 14.38 5.64 -1.66
N VAL A 538 14.99 6.83 -1.59
CA VAL A 538 14.57 7.98 -0.76
C VAL A 538 14.68 9.29 -1.54
N ASP A 539 13.74 10.21 -1.33
CA ASP A 539 13.73 11.56 -1.93
C ASP A 539 14.77 12.48 -1.26
N THR A 540 15.97 12.51 -1.83
CA THR A 540 17.10 13.38 -1.45
C THR A 540 17.26 14.60 -2.37
N VAL A 541 16.31 14.87 -3.27
CA VAL A 541 16.44 15.87 -4.36
C VAL A 541 15.28 16.86 -4.41
N GLY A 542 14.13 16.51 -3.85
CA GLY A 542 12.93 17.34 -3.79
C GLY A 542 12.49 17.81 -5.17
N ARG A 543 12.35 19.13 -5.31
CA ARG A 543 11.89 19.75 -6.56
C ARG A 543 12.91 19.68 -7.70
N THR A 544 14.20 19.41 -7.43
CA THR A 544 15.21 19.31 -8.51
C THR A 544 15.17 17.98 -9.24
N GLY A 545 14.54 16.95 -8.64
CA GLY A 545 14.32 15.64 -9.26
C GLY A 545 13.13 15.59 -10.24
N LYS A 546 12.39 16.68 -10.44
CA LYS A 546 11.23 16.73 -11.37
C LYS A 546 11.63 16.86 -12.85
N LYS A 547 12.69 16.17 -13.28
CA LYS A 547 13.12 16.14 -14.69
C LYS A 547 12.46 14.96 -15.41
#